data_AF-A0A517NY26-F1
#
_entry.id   AF-A0A517NY26-F1
#
_cell.length_a   1.000
_cell.length_b   1.000
_cell.length_c   1.000
_cell.angle_alpha   90.00
_cell.angle_beta   90.00
_cell.angle_gamma   90.00
#
_symmetry.space_group_name_H-M   'P 1'
#
loop_
_entity.id
_entity.type
_entity.pdbx_description
1 polymer ?
#
loop_
_entity_poly.entity_id
_entity_poly.type
_entity_poly.pdbx_seq_one_letter_code
_entity_poly.pdbx_strand_id
1 'polypeptide(L)'
;MLFPYGTDAPIYHRPIATVSIIVINIGLFLATGMGAVYAVGATPYDWLIIEFDRINPFQWVTGAFMHASWGHLVGNMIFLWCFGIVVEGKLGWRQFSLVYLVLCLGDGAISQIPMFAFYGGVGGCLGASGVIFALIAISLCWAPENNMHCLFFWSFFVPFQFDIRILSLGLFYGAKEMLPLFFTGFRMSTPMLHLLGMSVGFVVAIAMLKKGMVDCEGWDVISRYGDPTAPLDSLFCRLTRRLPSKQRKPIRGNDRQGALQETDPVQAILQNPSAYNPRGYVARSNRSRRQKSSTEKSISYNRRMQNPSNFDQSSADSVNQSRMRDRRLAAVTSFQAAINRQGTAEARKLFATICEHWGTHAINSKLMAAYAKLLGKSKRYLESLVPLKILVSRRAKCANQACLRIARIQFQLQNDRDSAAASLSQICEPIDESTRLQQEQLAALIRTSTTNTKPTVAT
;
A
#
# COMPACT_ATOMS: atom_id res chain seq x y z
N MET A 1 27.07 3.32 11.81
CA MET A 1 25.62 3.33 12.12
C MET A 1 24.85 3.60 10.83
N LEU A 2 23.69 2.96 10.68
CA LEU A 2 22.80 3.12 9.53
C LEU A 2 21.74 4.18 9.87
N PHE A 3 21.76 5.32 9.20
CA PHE A 3 20.84 6.43 9.45
C PHE A 3 19.89 6.64 8.27
N PRO A 4 18.59 6.33 8.40
CA PRO A 4 17.62 6.76 7.41
C PRO A 4 17.48 8.29 7.45
N TYR A 5 17.22 8.93 6.32
CA TYR A 5 16.95 10.37 6.26
C TYR A 5 15.80 10.78 5.33
N GLY A 6 15.36 9.90 4.42
CA GLY A 6 14.27 10.17 3.49
C GLY A 6 13.73 8.89 2.85
N THR A 7 12.68 8.99 2.04
CA THR A 7 12.02 7.83 1.42
C THR A 7 11.38 8.19 0.07
N ASP A 8 11.27 7.19 -0.80
CA ASP A 8 10.47 7.27 -2.03
C ASP A 8 8.99 6.88 -1.83
N ALA A 9 8.58 6.57 -0.59
CA ALA A 9 7.20 6.25 -0.27
C ALA A 9 6.28 7.42 -0.64
N PRO A 10 5.09 7.15 -1.23
CA PRO A 10 4.15 8.23 -1.54
C PRO A 10 3.70 8.97 -0.27
N ILE A 11 4.02 10.26 -0.20
CA ILE A 11 3.64 11.17 0.89
C ILE A 11 2.55 12.13 0.36
N TYR A 12 1.29 11.86 0.72
CA TYR A 12 0.15 12.66 0.23
C TYR A 12 -0.18 13.87 1.11
N HIS A 13 0.31 13.87 2.34
CA HIS A 13 0.01 14.89 3.34
C HIS A 13 1.30 15.48 3.90
N ARG A 14 1.26 16.76 4.28
CA ARG A 14 2.39 17.42 4.94
C ARG A 14 2.61 16.81 6.34
N PRO A 15 3.87 16.68 6.80
CA PRO A 15 4.21 16.00 8.05
C PRO A 15 4.00 16.89 9.29
N ILE A 16 2.80 17.43 9.47
CA ILE A 16 2.49 18.41 10.54
C ILE A 16 2.64 17.76 11.91
N ALA A 17 2.05 16.58 12.11
CA ALA A 17 2.03 15.91 13.40
C ALA A 17 3.40 15.29 13.72
N THR A 18 4.11 14.71 12.76
CA THR A 18 5.48 14.22 12.94
C THR A 18 6.40 15.35 13.40
N VAL A 19 6.38 16.50 12.72
CA VAL A 19 7.17 17.67 13.12
C VAL A 19 6.73 18.18 14.49
N SER A 20 5.43 18.25 14.77
CA SER A 20 4.92 18.71 16.06
C SER A 20 5.40 17.81 17.22
N ILE A 21 5.35 16.49 17.04
CA ILE A 21 5.83 15.54 18.05
C ILE A 21 7.34 15.69 18.26
N ILE A 22 8.13 15.89 17.19
CA ILE A 22 9.57 16.16 17.30
C ILE A 22 9.82 17.43 18.11
N VAL A 23 9.13 18.53 17.79
CA VAL A 23 9.27 19.81 18.50
C VAL A 23 8.88 19.66 19.98
N ILE A 24 7.80 18.95 20.28
CA ILE A 24 7.36 18.69 21.65
C ILE A 24 8.42 17.90 22.43
N ASN A 25 8.98 16.83 21.83
CA ASN A 25 10.04 16.04 22.45
C ASN A 25 11.29 16.87 22.77
N ILE A 26 11.73 17.70 21.82
CA ILE A 26 12.87 18.60 22.03
C ILE A 26 12.55 19.62 23.13
N GLY A 27 11.37 20.25 23.07
CA GLY A 27 10.93 21.22 24.06
C GLY A 27 10.86 20.65 25.47
N LEU A 28 10.28 19.45 25.64
CA LEU A 28 10.20 18.77 26.93
C LEU A 28 11.58 18.37 27.46
N PHE A 29 12.44 17.84 26.61
CA PHE A 29 13.81 17.49 27.00
C PHE A 29 14.60 18.71 27.51
N LEU A 30 14.49 19.84 26.82
CA LEU A 30 15.11 21.11 27.23
C LEU A 30 14.48 21.66 28.51
N ALA A 31 13.16 21.71 28.60
CA ALA A 31 12.43 22.29 29.73
C ALA A 31 12.65 21.51 31.03
N THR A 32 12.77 20.19 30.94
CA THR A 32 13.03 19.33 32.11
C THR A 32 14.50 19.27 32.48
N GLY A 33 15.42 19.62 31.58
CA GLY A 33 16.86 19.39 31.77
C GLY A 33 17.22 17.91 31.79
N MET A 34 16.34 17.06 31.24
CA MET A 34 16.59 15.63 31.08
C MET A 34 17.86 15.42 30.25
N GLY A 35 18.64 14.38 30.56
CA GLY A 35 20.04 14.29 30.15
C GLY A 35 20.99 14.65 31.28
N ALA A 36 20.99 15.90 31.76
CA ALA A 36 21.85 16.29 32.88
C ALA A 36 21.31 15.74 34.21
N VAL A 37 20.01 15.94 34.44
CA VAL A 37 19.30 15.48 35.64
C VAL A 37 19.36 13.94 35.77
N TYR A 38 19.10 13.25 34.66
CA TYR A 38 19.16 11.78 34.62
C TYR A 38 20.59 11.23 34.79
N ALA A 39 21.61 11.93 34.27
CA ALA A 39 23.01 11.51 34.40
C ALA A 39 23.54 11.57 35.83
N VAL A 40 23.02 12.48 36.67
CA VAL A 40 23.38 12.58 38.09
C VAL A 40 22.48 11.74 39.01
N GLY A 41 21.58 10.94 38.44
CA GLY A 41 20.65 10.09 39.19
C GLY A 41 19.49 10.84 39.86
N ALA A 42 19.28 12.12 39.52
CA ALA A 42 18.12 12.86 39.98
C ALA A 42 16.92 12.56 39.08
N THR A 43 15.78 12.25 39.68
CA THR A 43 14.56 11.89 38.93
C THR A 43 13.31 12.67 39.40
N PRO A 44 13.34 14.02 39.41
CA PRO A 44 12.18 14.83 39.81
C PRO A 44 10.96 14.67 38.88
N TYR A 45 11.11 13.92 37.79
CA TYR A 45 10.09 13.67 36.77
C TYR A 45 9.68 12.20 36.67
N ASP A 46 9.82 11.41 37.74
CA ASP A 46 9.39 10.00 37.76
C ASP A 46 7.92 9.83 37.35
N TRP A 47 7.06 10.76 37.79
CA TRP A 47 5.65 10.81 37.39
C TRP A 47 5.40 10.96 35.87
N LEU A 48 6.41 11.31 35.07
CA LEU A 48 6.35 11.40 33.61
C LEU A 48 6.95 10.19 32.88
N ILE A 49 7.69 9.31 33.55
CA ILE A 49 8.27 8.09 32.95
C ILE A 49 7.45 6.87 33.34
N ILE A 50 7.59 5.74 32.64
CA ILE A 50 6.89 4.52 33.02
C ILE A 50 7.64 3.88 34.17
N GLU A 51 7.01 3.82 35.34
CA GLU A 51 7.48 3.05 36.48
C GLU A 51 6.76 1.71 36.55
N PHE A 52 7.49 0.63 36.78
CA PHE A 52 6.93 -0.71 36.71
C PHE A 52 6.24 -1.16 38.01
N ASP A 53 6.38 -0.41 39.09
CA ASP A 53 5.83 -0.71 40.42
C ASP A 53 4.33 -0.47 40.54
N ARG A 54 3.72 0.14 39.51
CA ARG A 54 2.30 0.45 39.43
C ARG A 54 1.79 0.44 38.01
N ILE A 55 0.47 0.44 37.86
CA ILE A 55 -0.19 0.66 36.57
C ILE A 55 -0.67 2.11 36.50
N ASN A 56 -0.12 2.86 35.55
CA ASN A 56 -0.49 4.26 35.35
C ASN A 56 -0.59 4.60 33.85
N PRO A 57 -1.81 4.59 33.27
CA PRO A 57 -2.02 4.89 31.86
C PRO A 57 -1.55 6.27 31.41
N PHE A 58 -1.44 7.23 32.34
CA PHE A 58 -0.86 8.54 32.03
C PHE A 58 0.61 8.41 31.61
N GLN A 59 1.37 7.57 32.31
CA GLN A 59 2.79 7.31 32.01
C GLN A 59 3.00 6.58 30.68
N TRP A 60 2.01 5.83 30.18
CA TRP A 60 2.08 5.20 28.84
C TRP A 60 2.20 6.24 27.73
N VAL A 61 1.61 7.41 27.93
CA VAL A 61 1.70 8.51 26.97
C VAL A 61 2.92 9.37 27.28
N THR A 62 3.05 9.87 28.50
CA THR A 62 4.13 10.82 28.84
C THR A 62 5.52 10.19 28.76
N GLY A 63 5.67 8.91 29.08
CA GLY A 63 6.95 8.20 29.01
C GLY A 63 7.53 8.16 27.61
N ALA A 64 6.69 8.16 26.57
CA ALA A 64 7.11 8.23 25.17
C ALA A 64 7.77 9.58 24.81
N PHE A 65 7.58 10.63 25.62
CA PHE A 65 8.14 11.96 25.39
C PHE A 65 9.40 12.27 26.20
N MET A 66 9.72 11.44 27.19
CA MET A 66 10.88 11.63 28.06
C MET A 66 12.12 10.95 27.47
N HIS A 67 13.30 11.56 27.55
CA HIS A 67 14.54 11.03 26.97
C HIS A 67 15.72 11.14 27.95
N ALA A 68 16.53 10.08 28.08
CA ALA A 68 17.57 10.00 29.11
C ALA A 68 18.87 10.75 28.77
N SER A 69 19.12 11.05 27.49
CA SER A 69 20.35 11.68 27.02
C SER A 69 20.17 12.31 25.64
N TRP A 70 21.11 13.17 25.24
CA TRP A 70 21.14 13.76 23.90
C TRP A 70 21.18 12.71 22.78
N GLY A 71 22.02 11.69 22.92
CA GLY A 71 22.10 10.61 21.93
C GLY A 71 20.79 9.83 21.80
N HIS A 72 20.11 9.60 22.93
CA HIS A 72 18.80 8.95 22.95
C HIS A 72 17.73 9.81 22.25
N LEU A 73 17.68 11.12 22.54
CA LEU A 73 16.76 12.05 21.88
C LEU A 73 17.01 12.13 20.37
N VAL A 74 18.24 12.43 19.96
CA VAL A 74 18.59 12.64 18.56
C VAL A 74 18.33 11.38 17.74
N GLY A 75 18.71 10.20 18.26
CA GLY A 75 18.44 8.92 17.62
C GLY A 75 16.93 8.71 17.39
N ASN A 76 16.12 8.96 18.41
CA ASN A 76 14.66 8.82 18.30
C ASN A 76 14.06 9.81 17.31
N MET A 77 14.50 11.07 17.28
CA MET A 77 13.93 12.07 16.37
C MET A 77 14.23 11.77 14.91
N ILE A 78 15.43 11.23 14.60
CA ILE A 78 15.78 10.81 13.23
C ILE A 78 14.83 9.70 12.76
N PHE A 79 14.63 8.66 13.57
CA PHE A 79 13.75 7.56 13.19
C PHE A 79 12.28 7.97 13.17
N LEU A 80 11.85 8.79 14.14
CA LEU A 80 10.51 9.35 14.17
C LEU A 80 10.24 10.16 12.90
N TRP A 81 11.20 10.96 12.44
CA TRP A 81 11.08 11.64 11.14
C TRP A 81 10.89 10.63 10.01
N CYS A 82 11.83 9.71 9.83
CA CYS A 82 11.83 8.81 8.67
C CYS A 82 10.60 7.90 8.58
N PHE A 83 10.17 7.33 9.70
CA PHE A 83 9.03 6.42 9.71
C PHE A 83 7.70 7.16 9.98
N GLY A 84 7.72 8.26 10.74
CA GLY A 84 6.55 9.10 10.96
C GLY A 84 6.01 9.70 9.65
N ILE A 85 6.88 10.23 8.79
CA ILE A 85 6.44 10.81 7.50
C ILE A 85 5.81 9.77 6.55
N VAL A 86 6.24 8.50 6.62
CA VAL A 86 5.65 7.41 5.81
C VAL A 86 4.21 7.15 6.26
N VAL A 87 4.00 7.05 7.57
CA VAL A 87 2.68 6.74 8.14
C VAL A 87 1.76 7.97 8.05
N GLU A 88 2.24 9.15 8.44
CA GLU A 88 1.49 10.40 8.33
C GLU A 88 1.19 10.78 6.87
N GLY A 89 2.11 10.53 5.95
CA GLY A 89 1.91 10.77 4.52
C GLY A 89 0.69 10.03 3.97
N LYS A 90 0.41 8.82 4.47
CA LYS A 90 -0.74 8.00 4.05
C LYS A 90 -2.05 8.35 4.77
N LEU A 91 -1.99 8.79 6.03
CA LEU A 91 -3.19 9.05 6.87
C LEU A 91 -3.59 10.53 6.94
N GLY A 92 -2.63 11.43 6.81
CA GLY A 92 -2.75 12.81 7.24
C GLY A 92 -2.66 13.00 8.75
N TRP A 93 -2.35 14.24 9.16
CA TRP A 93 -1.94 14.58 10.51
C TRP A 93 -2.95 14.21 11.62
N ARG A 94 -4.26 14.36 11.37
CA ARG A 94 -5.30 14.07 12.38
C ARG A 94 -5.36 12.60 12.76
N GLN A 95 -5.42 11.76 11.73
CA GLN A 95 -5.49 10.30 11.90
C GLN A 95 -4.16 9.77 12.42
N PHE A 96 -3.03 10.30 11.93
CA PHE A 96 -1.72 9.96 12.47
C PHE A 96 -1.58 10.30 13.95
N SER A 97 -2.08 11.46 14.41
CA SER A 97 -2.04 11.83 15.83
C SER A 97 -2.81 10.84 16.70
N LEU A 98 -3.99 10.39 16.25
CA LEU A 98 -4.77 9.36 16.95
C LEU A 98 -4.05 8.00 16.94
N VAL A 99 -3.48 7.61 15.80
CA VAL A 99 -2.69 6.38 15.70
C VAL A 99 -1.49 6.45 16.65
N TYR A 100 -0.74 7.55 16.66
CA TYR A 100 0.41 7.72 17.54
C TYR A 100 0.02 7.58 19.02
N LEU A 101 -1.11 8.17 19.44
CA LEU A 101 -1.63 8.01 20.80
C LEU A 101 -2.00 6.56 21.11
N VAL A 102 -2.66 5.86 20.18
CA VAL A 102 -2.96 4.42 20.32
C VAL A 102 -1.69 3.60 20.44
N LEU A 103 -0.64 3.93 19.70
CA LEU A 103 0.66 3.27 19.81
C LEU A 103 1.32 3.54 21.15
N CYS A 104 1.28 4.76 21.68
CA CYS A 104 1.78 5.07 23.03
C CYS A 104 1.05 4.25 24.09
N LEU A 105 -0.29 4.22 24.05
CA LEU A 105 -1.10 3.45 24.99
C LEU A 105 -0.84 1.95 24.88
N GLY A 106 -0.74 1.42 23.66
CA GLY A 106 -0.48 0.01 23.42
C GLY A 106 0.92 -0.43 23.86
N ASP A 107 1.94 0.34 23.49
CA ASP A 107 3.34 0.11 23.85
C ASP A 107 3.58 0.23 25.37
N GLY A 108 3.02 1.28 26.00
CA GLY A 108 3.11 1.47 27.44
C GLY A 108 2.38 0.35 28.22
N ALA A 109 1.19 -0.04 27.78
CA ALA A 109 0.45 -1.13 28.41
C ALA A 109 1.18 -2.48 28.31
N ILE A 110 1.64 -2.85 27.12
CA ILE A 110 2.33 -4.14 26.91
C ILE A 110 3.70 -4.18 27.59
N SER A 111 4.29 -3.02 27.88
CA SER A 111 5.53 -2.90 28.64
C SER A 111 5.31 -2.94 30.15
N GLN A 112 4.40 -2.11 30.68
CA GLN A 112 4.21 -1.91 32.13
C GLN A 112 3.44 -3.08 32.77
N ILE A 113 2.38 -3.58 32.13
CA ILE A 113 1.50 -4.60 32.73
C ILE A 113 2.27 -5.89 33.05
N PRO A 114 3.07 -6.47 32.14
CA PRO A 114 3.82 -7.67 32.47
C PRO A 114 4.88 -7.42 33.55
N MET A 115 5.53 -6.26 33.52
CA MET A 115 6.55 -5.91 34.52
C MET A 115 5.96 -5.82 35.92
N PHE A 116 4.80 -5.15 36.06
CA PHE A 116 4.06 -5.06 37.30
C PHE A 116 3.56 -6.43 37.77
N ALA A 117 2.92 -7.20 36.89
CA ALA A 117 2.23 -8.44 37.27
C ALA A 117 3.17 -9.64 37.49
N PHE A 118 4.29 -9.72 36.77
CA PHE A 118 5.12 -10.93 36.71
C PHE A 118 6.59 -10.72 37.04
N TYR A 119 7.08 -9.48 37.10
CA TYR A 119 8.50 -9.17 37.34
C TYR A 119 8.73 -8.27 38.57
N GLY A 120 7.77 -8.24 39.49
CA GLY A 120 7.89 -7.54 40.77
C GLY A 120 7.95 -6.02 40.66
N GLY A 121 7.62 -5.46 39.48
CA GLY A 121 7.56 -4.03 39.25
C GLY A 121 8.88 -3.28 39.38
N VAL A 122 10.02 -3.96 39.25
CA VAL A 122 11.33 -3.33 39.44
C VAL A 122 11.74 -2.51 38.21
N GLY A 123 12.08 -1.25 38.43
CA GLY A 123 12.64 -0.34 37.43
C GLY A 123 11.58 0.44 36.66
N GLY A 124 11.99 0.97 35.49
CA GLY A 124 11.13 1.75 34.63
C GLY A 124 11.70 1.92 33.23
N CYS A 125 10.93 2.55 32.35
CA CYS A 125 11.38 2.90 31.01
C CYS A 125 10.86 4.26 30.55
N LEU A 126 11.56 4.83 29.58
CA LEU A 126 11.25 6.11 28.97
C LEU A 126 11.84 6.15 27.55
N GLY A 127 11.27 6.98 26.69
CA GLY A 127 11.72 7.20 25.33
C GLY A 127 10.65 6.85 24.30
N ALA A 128 10.68 7.55 23.18
CA ALA A 128 9.77 7.30 22.05
C ALA A 128 10.05 5.98 21.31
N SER A 129 11.12 5.25 21.66
CA SER A 129 11.66 4.18 20.83
C SER A 129 10.69 3.00 20.65
N GLY A 130 9.94 2.59 21.67
CA GLY A 130 8.91 1.54 21.52
C GLY A 130 7.84 1.91 20.49
N VAL A 131 7.32 3.14 20.58
CA VAL A 131 6.39 3.72 19.60
C VAL A 131 7.02 3.85 18.20
N ILE A 132 8.30 4.21 18.11
CA ILE A 132 9.03 4.25 16.84
C ILE A 132 9.15 2.86 16.22
N PHE A 133 9.46 1.82 17.01
CA PHE A 133 9.46 0.45 16.51
C PHE A 133 8.07 0.00 16.04
N ALA A 134 7.01 0.50 16.68
CA ALA A 134 5.65 0.32 16.17
C ALA A 134 5.45 1.01 14.81
N LEU A 135 5.96 2.23 14.60
CA LEU A 135 5.94 2.92 13.31
C LEU A 135 6.77 2.22 12.23
N ILE A 136 7.91 1.60 12.60
CA ILE A 136 8.70 0.75 11.70
C ILE A 136 7.86 -0.44 11.23
N ALA A 137 7.15 -1.11 12.14
CA ALA A 137 6.25 -2.22 11.81
C ALA A 137 5.09 -1.80 10.92
N ILE A 138 4.53 -0.60 11.13
CA ILE A 138 3.50 -0.07 10.24
C ILE A 138 4.08 0.21 8.85
N SER A 139 5.25 0.83 8.78
CA SER A 139 5.89 1.22 7.52
C SER A 139 6.27 0.01 6.67
N LEU A 140 6.81 -1.06 7.27
CA LEU A 140 7.11 -2.30 6.53
C LEU A 140 5.85 -3.00 6.03
N CYS A 141 4.70 -2.84 6.70
CA CYS A 141 3.43 -3.39 6.22
C CYS A 141 2.78 -2.52 5.13
N TRP A 142 2.91 -1.20 5.20
CA TRP A 142 2.19 -0.27 4.31
C TRP A 142 3.00 0.17 3.09
N ALA A 143 4.32 0.07 3.15
CA ALA A 143 5.24 0.47 2.09
C ALA A 143 6.43 -0.51 1.95
N PRO A 144 6.24 -1.85 1.93
CA PRO A 144 7.32 -2.84 1.94
C PRO A 144 8.35 -2.71 0.80
N GLU A 145 7.89 -2.32 -0.39
CA GLU A 145 8.75 -2.25 -1.59
C GLU A 145 9.35 -0.86 -1.83
N ASN A 146 8.90 0.15 -1.08
CA ASN A 146 9.47 1.48 -1.11
C ASN A 146 10.86 1.49 -0.49
N ASN A 147 11.71 2.41 -0.95
CA ASN A 147 13.05 2.59 -0.42
C ASN A 147 13.10 3.69 0.62
N MET A 148 13.93 3.45 1.62
CA MET A 148 14.43 4.43 2.57
C MET A 148 15.85 4.79 2.14
N HIS A 149 16.11 6.08 1.98
CA HIS A 149 17.44 6.61 1.73
C HIS A 149 18.22 6.58 3.04
N CYS A 150 19.34 5.89 3.03
CA CYS A 150 20.18 5.70 4.20
C CYS A 150 21.58 6.27 3.98
N LEU A 151 22.10 6.86 5.06
CA LEU A 151 23.50 7.22 5.23
C LEU A 151 24.16 6.18 6.13
N PHE A 152 25.28 5.65 5.68
CA PHE A 152 26.11 4.79 6.49
C PHE A 152 27.40 5.49 6.87
N PHE A 153 27.59 5.66 8.17
CA PHE A 153 28.82 6.17 8.76
C PHE A 153 29.60 5.00 9.38
N TRP A 154 30.77 4.71 8.80
CA TRP A 154 31.80 3.91 9.46
C TRP A 154 32.89 4.87 9.98
N SER A 155 32.76 5.26 11.25
CA SER A 155 33.73 6.02 12.04
C SER A 155 34.33 7.28 11.35
N PHE A 156 35.37 7.11 10.51
CA PHE A 156 36.14 8.18 9.88
C PHE A 156 36.03 8.25 8.34
N PHE A 157 35.26 7.36 7.70
CA PHE A 157 35.12 7.36 6.23
C PHE A 157 33.97 8.23 5.74
N VAL A 158 34.10 8.70 4.49
CA VAL A 158 33.10 9.47 3.73
C VAL A 158 31.72 8.81 3.84
N PRO A 159 30.64 9.55 4.15
CA PRO A 159 29.30 8.98 4.27
C PRO A 159 28.90 8.28 2.96
N PHE A 160 28.61 6.98 3.05
CA PHE A 160 28.10 6.21 1.92
C PHE A 160 26.58 6.31 1.90
N GLN A 161 26.02 6.71 0.76
CA GLN A 161 24.58 6.80 0.55
C GLN A 161 24.10 5.57 -0.21
N PHE A 162 23.05 4.94 0.28
CA PHE A 162 22.37 3.87 -0.44
C PHE A 162 20.91 3.78 -0.09
N ASP A 163 20.16 3.15 -0.99
CA ASP A 163 18.74 2.94 -0.85
C ASP A 163 18.49 1.51 -0.38
N ILE A 164 17.66 1.37 0.65
CA ILE A 164 17.25 0.08 1.19
C ILE A 164 15.74 0.01 1.27
N ARG A 165 15.17 -1.13 0.86
CA ARG A 165 13.72 -1.34 0.98
C ARG A 165 13.29 -1.22 2.44
N ILE A 166 12.16 -0.56 2.68
CA ILE A 166 11.57 -0.40 4.01
C ILE A 166 11.32 -1.77 4.65
N LEU A 167 10.90 -2.77 3.87
CA LEU A 167 10.77 -4.15 4.37
C LEU A 167 12.10 -4.69 4.90
N SER A 168 13.17 -4.59 4.11
CA SER A 168 14.50 -5.07 4.50
C SER A 168 15.05 -4.31 5.71
N LEU A 169 14.84 -2.99 5.75
CA LEU A 169 15.27 -2.15 6.87
C LEU A 169 14.52 -2.48 8.16
N GLY A 170 13.19 -2.63 8.08
CA GLY A 170 12.37 -2.99 9.23
C GLY A 170 12.71 -4.38 9.78
N LEU A 171 12.89 -5.37 8.89
CA LEU A 171 13.34 -6.71 9.29
C LEU A 171 14.76 -6.69 9.89
N PHE A 172 15.66 -5.88 9.34
CA PHE A 172 17.01 -5.71 9.90
C PHE A 172 16.96 -5.16 11.33
N TYR A 173 16.20 -4.09 11.59
CA TYR A 173 16.08 -3.55 12.95
C TYR A 173 15.40 -4.52 13.91
N GLY A 174 14.35 -5.22 13.49
CA GLY A 174 13.74 -6.27 14.29
C GLY A 174 14.73 -7.41 14.63
N ALA A 175 15.48 -7.89 13.64
CA ALA A 175 16.50 -8.92 13.84
C ALA A 175 17.64 -8.44 14.75
N LYS A 176 18.07 -7.18 14.62
CA LYS A 176 19.07 -6.55 15.48
C LYS A 176 18.63 -6.55 16.95
N GLU A 177 17.36 -6.27 17.24
CA GLU A 177 16.84 -6.33 18.62
C GLU A 177 16.65 -7.77 19.12
N MET A 178 16.38 -8.73 18.23
CA MET A 178 16.30 -10.14 18.60
C MET A 178 17.66 -10.76 18.94
N LEU A 179 18.74 -10.25 18.33
CA LEU A 179 20.07 -10.81 18.48
C LEU A 179 20.57 -10.82 19.94
N PRO A 180 20.49 -9.72 20.72
CA PRO A 180 20.82 -9.75 22.15
C PRO A 180 19.98 -10.77 22.94
N LEU A 181 18.66 -10.82 22.69
CA LEU A 181 17.75 -11.73 23.40
C LEU A 181 18.09 -13.20 23.15
N PHE A 182 18.58 -13.52 21.95
CA PHE A 182 19.07 -14.86 21.62
C PHE A 182 20.27 -15.27 22.49
N PHE A 183 21.19 -14.35 22.78
CA PHE A 183 22.39 -14.62 23.58
C PHE A 183 22.18 -14.48 25.09
N THR A 184 21.36 -13.53 25.54
CA THR A 184 21.15 -13.23 26.97
C THR A 184 19.90 -13.86 27.56
N GLY A 185 19.07 -14.49 26.71
CA GLY A 185 17.76 -15.02 27.03
C GLY A 185 16.63 -13.98 26.92
N PHE A 186 15.40 -14.46 26.82
CA PHE A 186 14.19 -13.64 26.75
C PHE A 186 13.86 -13.03 28.12
N ARG A 187 14.36 -11.82 28.34
CA ARG A 187 14.13 -11.03 29.56
C ARG A 187 13.65 -9.63 29.18
N MET A 188 12.85 -9.02 30.06
CA MET A 188 12.45 -7.63 29.88
C MET A 188 13.68 -6.72 29.94
N SER A 189 13.96 -6.09 28.80
CA SER A 189 15.18 -5.34 28.49
C SER A 189 14.85 -4.37 27.35
N THR A 190 15.72 -3.40 27.08
CA THR A 190 15.49 -2.43 25.99
C THR A 190 15.15 -3.11 24.65
N PRO A 191 15.86 -4.16 24.18
CA PRO A 191 15.49 -4.83 22.94
C PRO A 191 14.12 -5.51 22.99
N MET A 192 13.75 -6.08 24.14
CA MET A 192 12.42 -6.67 24.32
C MET A 192 11.33 -5.59 24.21
N LEU A 193 11.51 -4.43 24.86
CA LEU A 193 10.56 -3.33 24.78
C LEU A 193 10.36 -2.84 23.34
N HIS A 194 11.44 -2.72 22.56
CA HIS A 194 11.37 -2.39 21.14
C HIS A 194 10.54 -3.40 20.34
N LEU A 195 10.72 -4.69 20.60
CA LEU A 195 9.98 -5.76 19.91
C LEU A 195 8.51 -5.82 20.32
N LEU A 196 8.21 -5.52 21.58
CA LEU A 196 6.83 -5.36 22.04
C LEU A 196 6.15 -4.20 21.30
N GLY A 197 6.81 -3.04 21.18
CA GLY A 197 6.33 -1.92 20.38
C GLY A 197 6.13 -2.31 18.90
N MET A 198 7.10 -3.01 18.31
CA MET A 198 6.98 -3.54 16.94
C MET A 198 5.76 -4.45 16.78
N SER A 199 5.45 -5.28 17.78
CA SER A 199 4.27 -6.15 17.77
C SER A 199 2.95 -5.37 17.81
N VAL A 200 2.87 -4.31 18.63
CA VAL A 200 1.71 -3.39 18.68
C VAL A 200 1.50 -2.74 17.32
N GLY A 201 2.57 -2.19 16.73
CA GLY A 201 2.53 -1.57 15.41
C GLY A 201 2.07 -2.53 14.32
N PHE A 202 2.59 -3.77 14.31
CA PHE A 202 2.18 -4.79 13.35
C PHE A 202 0.68 -5.09 13.44
N VAL A 203 0.14 -5.29 14.65
CA VAL A 203 -1.29 -5.54 14.86
C VAL A 203 -2.13 -4.37 14.34
N VAL A 204 -1.76 -3.14 14.68
CA VAL A 204 -2.44 -1.92 14.19
C VAL A 204 -2.38 -1.83 12.66
N ALA A 205 -1.21 -2.08 12.07
CA ALA A 205 -1.00 -2.02 10.63
C ALA A 205 -1.92 -2.98 9.87
N ILE A 206 -1.95 -4.25 10.28
CA ILE A 206 -2.79 -5.28 9.65
C ILE A 206 -4.27 -4.99 9.87
N ALA A 207 -4.67 -4.56 11.07
CA ALA A 207 -6.06 -4.21 11.37
C ALA A 207 -6.56 -3.06 10.47
N MET A 208 -5.75 -2.01 10.29
CA MET A 208 -6.10 -0.88 9.44
C MET A 208 -6.16 -1.25 7.96
N LEU A 209 -5.24 -2.10 7.47
CA LEU A 209 -5.30 -2.62 6.10
C LEU A 209 -6.56 -3.44 5.87
N LYS A 210 -6.87 -4.38 6.77
CA LYS A 210 -8.07 -5.24 6.65
C LYS A 210 -9.38 -4.46 6.70
N LYS A 211 -9.41 -3.37 7.46
CA LYS A 211 -10.57 -2.46 7.54
C LYS A 211 -10.62 -1.43 6.41
N GLY A 212 -9.62 -1.40 5.51
CA GLY A 212 -9.53 -0.40 4.44
C GLY A 212 -9.44 1.04 4.95
N MET A 213 -8.88 1.22 6.16
CA MET A 213 -8.75 2.54 6.81
C MET A 213 -7.56 3.33 6.27
N VAL A 214 -6.63 2.65 5.60
CA VAL A 214 -5.47 3.24 4.95
C VAL A 214 -5.44 2.78 3.49
N ASP A 215 -5.08 3.70 2.60
CA ASP A 215 -4.93 3.43 1.19
C ASP A 215 -3.45 3.39 0.82
N CYS A 216 -2.96 2.20 0.53
CA CYS A 216 -1.59 1.97 0.12
C CYS A 216 -1.46 1.77 -1.39
N GLU A 217 -2.52 2.01 -2.16
CA GLU A 217 -2.53 1.85 -3.64
C GLU A 217 -2.10 0.44 -4.11
N GLY A 218 -2.33 -0.58 -3.28
CA GLY A 218 -1.92 -1.96 -3.56
C GLY A 218 -0.44 -2.25 -3.32
N TRP A 219 0.32 -1.31 -2.75
CA TRP A 219 1.72 -1.50 -2.39
C TRP A 219 1.92 -2.07 -0.98
N ASP A 220 0.85 -2.28 -0.22
CA ASP A 220 0.90 -2.90 1.10
C ASP A 220 1.19 -4.42 1.05
N VAL A 221 1.60 -4.96 2.20
CA VAL A 221 1.99 -6.36 2.36
C VAL A 221 0.86 -7.34 2.01
N ILE A 222 -0.42 -7.00 2.28
CA ILE A 222 -1.56 -7.88 1.99
C ILE A 222 -1.78 -7.94 0.48
N SER A 223 -1.72 -6.80 -0.18
CA SER A 223 -1.86 -6.69 -1.64
C SER A 223 -0.70 -7.35 -2.39
N ARG A 224 0.54 -7.20 -1.90
CA ARG A 224 1.76 -7.69 -2.58
C ARG A 224 2.09 -9.15 -2.31
N TYR A 225 2.01 -9.58 -1.05
CA TYR A 225 2.47 -10.91 -0.62
C TYR A 225 1.32 -11.82 -0.14
N GLY A 226 0.10 -11.31 -0.09
CA GLY A 226 -1.07 -12.00 0.46
C GLY A 226 -1.25 -11.72 1.96
N ASP A 227 -2.42 -12.08 2.49
CA ASP A 227 -2.73 -11.87 3.91
C ASP A 227 -1.73 -12.64 4.81
N PRO A 228 -0.86 -11.95 5.57
CA PRO A 228 0.17 -12.59 6.39
C PRO A 228 -0.42 -13.33 7.60
N THR A 229 -1.70 -13.13 7.91
CA THR A 229 -2.42 -13.84 8.99
C THR A 229 -3.26 -15.01 8.47
N ALA A 230 -3.16 -15.34 7.18
CA ALA A 230 -3.83 -16.51 6.64
C ALA A 230 -3.19 -17.81 7.19
N PRO A 231 -3.98 -18.86 7.50
CA PRO A 231 -3.45 -20.13 8.03
C PRO A 231 -2.36 -20.73 7.13
N LEU A 232 -1.31 -21.34 7.73
CA LEU A 232 -0.15 -21.94 7.05
C LEU A 232 -0.52 -22.92 5.92
N ASP A 233 -1.60 -23.68 6.08
CA ASP A 233 -2.12 -24.61 5.05
C ASP A 233 -2.51 -23.90 3.74
N SER A 234 -2.97 -22.65 3.85
CA SER A 234 -3.34 -21.82 2.70
C SER A 234 -2.12 -21.26 1.95
N LEU A 235 -0.96 -21.20 2.62
CA LEU A 235 0.32 -20.76 2.08
C LEU A 235 1.02 -21.93 1.33
N PHE A 236 1.05 -23.12 1.94
CA PHE A 236 1.56 -24.35 1.31
C PHE A 236 0.76 -24.77 0.06
N CYS A 237 -0.57 -24.67 0.10
CA CYS A 237 -1.43 -24.94 -1.07
C CYS A 237 -1.23 -23.93 -2.23
N ARG A 238 -0.67 -22.74 -1.96
CA ARG A 238 -0.38 -21.73 -3.00
C ARG A 238 1.01 -21.91 -3.60
N LEU A 239 2.00 -22.29 -2.80
CA LEU A 239 3.36 -22.60 -3.28
C LEU A 239 3.39 -23.87 -4.15
N THR A 240 2.61 -24.89 -3.79
CA THR A 240 2.49 -26.14 -4.56
C THR A 240 1.64 -26.03 -5.83
N ARG A 241 0.89 -24.92 -6.02
CA ARG A 241 0.07 -24.68 -7.23
C ARG A 241 0.82 -24.05 -8.40
N ARG A 242 2.12 -23.70 -8.25
CA ARG A 242 2.96 -23.31 -9.38
C ARG A 242 3.82 -24.48 -9.82
N LEU A 243 3.25 -25.37 -10.64
CA LEU A 243 3.91 -26.09 -11.74
C LEU A 243 2.87 -26.99 -12.43
N PRO A 244 2.19 -26.55 -13.51
CA PRO A 244 1.75 -27.48 -14.54
C PRO A 244 2.94 -27.71 -15.47
N SER A 245 3.56 -28.89 -15.36
CA SER A 245 4.38 -29.47 -16.40
C SER A 245 3.59 -29.52 -17.70
N LYS A 246 3.99 -28.77 -18.72
CA LYS A 246 3.56 -29.04 -20.11
C LYS A 246 4.78 -29.33 -20.96
N GLN A 247 4.88 -30.60 -21.34
CA GLN A 247 5.73 -31.13 -22.39
C GLN A 247 5.78 -30.17 -23.58
N ARG A 248 7.00 -29.75 -23.95
CA ARG A 248 7.29 -29.18 -25.27
C ARG A 248 7.17 -30.30 -26.31
N LYS A 249 6.24 -30.18 -27.26
CA LYS A 249 6.40 -30.82 -28.57
C LYS A 249 7.18 -29.86 -29.48
N PRO A 250 8.14 -30.35 -30.28
CA PRO A 250 8.93 -29.50 -31.17
C PRO A 250 8.09 -29.13 -32.39
N ILE A 251 7.99 -27.85 -32.70
CA ILE A 251 7.49 -27.40 -34.00
C ILE A 251 8.67 -27.48 -34.97
N ARG A 252 8.53 -28.35 -35.97
CA ARG A 252 9.41 -28.49 -37.12
C ARG A 252 8.74 -27.76 -38.27
N GLY A 253 9.47 -26.87 -38.95
CA GLY A 253 8.98 -26.21 -40.17
C GLY A 253 9.72 -24.90 -40.41
N ASN A 254 10.48 -24.88 -41.50
CA ASN A 254 11.21 -23.74 -42.03
C ASN A 254 10.36 -22.46 -42.05
N ASP A 255 10.96 -21.36 -41.60
CA ASP A 255 11.18 -20.19 -42.46
C ASP A 255 12.23 -19.29 -41.79
N ARG A 256 13.45 -19.39 -42.32
CA ARG A 256 14.50 -18.38 -42.14
C ARG A 256 14.24 -17.30 -43.18
N GLN A 257 13.79 -16.13 -42.74
CA GLN A 257 14.20 -14.79 -43.20
C GLN A 257 13.20 -13.77 -42.65
N GLY A 258 13.71 -12.75 -41.95
CA GLY A 258 12.89 -11.69 -41.34
C GLY A 258 13.20 -11.37 -39.88
N ALA A 259 14.42 -11.66 -39.41
CA ALA A 259 14.94 -11.04 -38.19
C ALA A 259 15.70 -9.78 -38.60
N LEU A 260 15.15 -8.61 -38.23
CA LEU A 260 15.81 -7.32 -37.92
C LEU A 260 14.79 -6.19 -38.15
N GLN A 261 13.93 -5.95 -37.17
CA GLN A 261 13.29 -4.65 -36.98
C GLN A 261 13.09 -4.45 -35.47
N GLU A 262 13.94 -3.61 -34.87
CA GLU A 262 13.68 -3.01 -33.57
C GLU A 262 12.32 -2.31 -33.63
N THR A 263 11.35 -2.84 -32.90
CA THR A 263 10.04 -2.19 -32.77
C THR A 263 9.99 -1.55 -31.39
N ASP A 264 9.70 -0.24 -31.42
CA ASP A 264 9.43 0.59 -30.26
C ASP A 264 8.47 -0.13 -29.28
N PRO A 265 8.84 -0.30 -28.00
CA PRO A 265 8.03 -1.03 -27.02
C PRO A 265 6.60 -0.47 -26.89
N VAL A 266 6.36 0.78 -27.29
CA VAL A 266 5.02 1.39 -27.30
C VAL A 266 4.14 0.83 -28.44
N GLN A 267 4.73 0.50 -29.58
CA GLN A 267 3.99 0.03 -30.76
C GLN A 267 3.54 -1.44 -30.63
N ALA A 268 4.34 -2.26 -29.94
CA ALA A 268 3.97 -3.63 -29.58
C ALA A 268 2.78 -3.70 -28.59
N ILE A 269 2.64 -2.72 -27.70
CA ILE A 269 1.52 -2.61 -26.74
C ILE A 269 0.21 -2.25 -27.45
N LEU A 270 0.26 -1.42 -28.48
CA LEU A 270 -0.91 -1.01 -29.25
C LEU A 270 -1.48 -2.13 -30.13
N GLN A 271 -0.63 -3.05 -30.58
CA GLN A 271 -1.02 -4.16 -31.45
C GLN A 271 -1.53 -5.39 -30.69
N ASN A 272 -1.15 -5.58 -29.42
CA ASN A 272 -1.62 -6.72 -28.62
C ASN A 272 -1.88 -6.36 -27.14
N PRO A 273 -3.01 -5.70 -26.83
CA PRO A 273 -3.32 -5.20 -25.48
C PRO A 273 -3.48 -6.27 -24.40
N SER A 274 -3.48 -7.56 -24.78
CA SER A 274 -3.64 -8.71 -23.87
C SER A 274 -2.32 -9.24 -23.30
N ALA A 275 -1.16 -8.79 -23.83
CA ALA A 275 0.14 -9.34 -23.47
C ALA A 275 0.75 -8.77 -22.19
N TYR A 276 0.22 -7.68 -21.62
CA TYR A 276 0.63 -7.17 -20.31
C TYR A 276 -0.49 -7.32 -19.29
N ASN A 277 -0.59 -8.53 -18.72
CA ASN A 277 -1.51 -8.86 -17.64
C ASN A 277 -0.70 -9.05 -16.34
N PRO A 278 -0.56 -8.03 -15.46
CA PRO A 278 -0.11 -8.27 -14.10
C PRO A 278 -1.21 -9.08 -13.41
N ARG A 279 -0.95 -10.39 -13.24
CA ARG A 279 -1.91 -11.40 -12.76
C ARG A 279 -2.73 -10.89 -11.56
N GLY A 280 -3.98 -10.53 -11.85
CA GLY A 280 -5.04 -10.26 -10.89
C GLY A 280 -5.61 -11.54 -10.27
N TYR A 281 -6.14 -11.36 -9.08
CA TYR A 281 -6.57 -12.33 -8.09
C TYR A 281 -7.89 -13.04 -8.49
N VAL A 282 -7.82 -14.31 -8.92
CA VAL A 282 -9.03 -15.12 -9.19
C VAL A 282 -9.65 -15.61 -7.88
N ALA A 283 -10.77 -15.01 -7.46
CA ALA A 283 -11.56 -15.49 -6.33
C ALA A 283 -12.39 -16.72 -6.75
N ARG A 284 -12.00 -17.91 -6.28
CA ARG A 284 -12.68 -19.19 -6.54
C ARG A 284 -13.87 -19.34 -5.57
N SER A 285 -15.10 -19.29 -6.06
CA SER A 285 -16.30 -19.61 -5.29
C SER A 285 -16.49 -21.13 -5.21
N ASN A 286 -16.24 -21.74 -4.05
CA ASN A 286 -16.68 -23.11 -3.76
C ASN A 286 -18.07 -23.08 -3.10
N ARG A 287 -19.09 -23.56 -3.81
CA ARG A 287 -20.37 -23.98 -3.23
C ARG A 287 -20.35 -25.51 -3.15
N SER A 288 -20.09 -26.07 -1.97
CA SER A 288 -20.37 -27.49 -1.71
C SER A 288 -21.84 -27.63 -1.35
N ARG A 289 -22.59 -28.38 -2.17
CA ARG A 289 -23.94 -28.83 -1.82
C ARG A 289 -23.81 -30.29 -1.35
N ARG A 290 -23.93 -30.47 -0.04
CA ARG A 290 -24.03 -31.75 0.66
C ARG A 290 -25.33 -32.44 0.20
N GLN A 291 -25.24 -33.61 -0.42
CA GLN A 291 -26.39 -34.51 -0.58
C GLN A 291 -26.08 -35.79 0.19
N LYS A 292 -26.89 -36.06 1.22
CA LYS A 292 -26.89 -37.31 1.99
C LYS A 292 -27.61 -38.39 1.20
N SER A 293 -27.09 -39.60 1.30
CA SER A 293 -27.58 -40.86 0.76
C SER A 293 -28.85 -41.37 1.46
N SER A 294 -29.71 -42.04 0.69
CA SER A 294 -30.42 -43.24 1.15
C SER A 294 -30.81 -44.09 -0.08
N THR A 295 -30.28 -45.31 -0.11
CA THR A 295 -30.89 -46.61 -0.50
C THR A 295 -32.34 -46.55 -1.03
N GLU A 296 -32.78 -47.30 -2.04
CA GLU A 296 -32.59 -48.73 -2.29
C GLU A 296 -33.29 -49.14 -3.62
N LYS A 297 -32.91 -50.33 -4.12
CA LYS A 297 -33.65 -51.27 -5.00
C LYS A 297 -33.58 -51.12 -6.53
N SER A 298 -32.86 -52.10 -7.07
CA SER A 298 -32.85 -52.65 -8.43
C SER A 298 -34.24 -52.98 -9.00
N ILE A 299 -34.40 -52.81 -10.32
CA ILE A 299 -35.03 -53.79 -11.23
C ILE A 299 -34.46 -53.55 -12.64
N SER A 300 -34.06 -54.65 -13.27
CA SER A 300 -33.57 -54.81 -14.64
C SER A 300 -34.64 -54.55 -15.70
N TYR A 301 -34.29 -53.90 -16.81
CA TYR A 301 -34.89 -54.18 -18.12
C TYR A 301 -33.89 -53.90 -19.26
N ASN A 302 -33.59 -54.94 -20.03
CA ASN A 302 -32.97 -54.84 -21.34
C ASN A 302 -33.94 -54.13 -22.30
N ARG A 303 -33.53 -53.02 -22.93
CA ARG A 303 -34.09 -52.63 -24.23
C ARG A 303 -33.16 -51.70 -25.02
N ARG A 304 -32.54 -52.32 -26.03
CA ARG A 304 -32.43 -51.87 -27.43
C ARG A 304 -31.91 -50.45 -27.68
N MET A 305 -30.79 -50.41 -28.42
CA MET A 305 -30.35 -49.29 -29.24
C MET A 305 -31.52 -48.56 -29.90
N GLN A 306 -31.69 -47.29 -29.55
CA GLN A 306 -32.20 -46.26 -30.43
C GLN A 306 -31.34 -45.02 -30.24
N ASN A 307 -30.72 -44.63 -31.35
CA ASN A 307 -29.97 -43.41 -31.54
C ASN A 307 -30.93 -42.22 -31.36
N PRO A 308 -30.76 -41.30 -30.39
CA PRO A 308 -31.46 -40.03 -30.43
C PRO A 308 -30.58 -39.05 -31.21
N SER A 309 -30.98 -38.90 -32.47
CA SER A 309 -30.80 -37.70 -33.27
C SER A 309 -30.80 -36.40 -32.46
N ASN A 310 -29.85 -35.50 -32.78
CA ASN A 310 -29.93 -34.04 -32.67
C ASN A 310 -30.95 -33.49 -31.65
N PHE A 311 -30.56 -33.47 -30.37
CA PHE A 311 -31.24 -32.66 -29.36
C PHE A 311 -30.28 -31.59 -28.82
N ASP A 312 -30.25 -30.49 -29.57
CA ASP A 312 -30.34 -29.12 -29.09
C ASP A 312 -29.22 -28.57 -28.17
N GLN A 313 -27.98 -28.58 -28.64
CA GLN A 313 -26.91 -27.72 -28.08
C GLN A 313 -27.22 -26.22 -28.26
N SER A 314 -28.06 -25.85 -29.22
CA SER A 314 -28.44 -24.46 -29.50
C SER A 314 -29.25 -23.80 -28.38
N SER A 315 -30.13 -24.57 -27.72
CA SER A 315 -30.98 -24.09 -26.63
C SER A 315 -30.24 -24.00 -25.30
N ALA A 316 -29.26 -24.88 -25.04
CA ALA A 316 -28.40 -24.78 -23.86
C ALA A 316 -27.43 -23.57 -23.94
N ASP A 317 -26.85 -23.31 -25.10
CA ASP A 317 -25.93 -22.19 -25.31
C ASP A 317 -26.65 -20.83 -25.28
N SER A 318 -27.87 -20.74 -25.82
CA SER A 318 -28.68 -19.53 -25.76
C SER A 318 -29.13 -19.18 -24.33
N VAL A 319 -29.48 -20.17 -23.50
CA VAL A 319 -29.81 -19.99 -22.08
C VAL A 319 -28.59 -19.59 -21.25
N ASN A 320 -27.40 -20.08 -21.59
CA ASN A 320 -26.17 -19.71 -20.88
C ASN A 320 -25.71 -18.28 -21.25
N GLN A 321 -25.87 -17.89 -22.52
CA GLN A 321 -25.62 -16.53 -22.98
C GLN A 321 -26.60 -15.52 -22.39
N SER A 322 -27.90 -15.85 -22.27
CA SER A 322 -28.88 -14.97 -21.63
C SER A 322 -28.54 -14.72 -20.15
N ARG A 323 -28.25 -15.79 -19.39
CA ARG A 323 -27.82 -15.68 -17.98
C ARG A 323 -26.55 -14.86 -17.80
N MET A 324 -25.59 -14.96 -18.72
CA MET A 324 -24.38 -14.13 -18.67
C MET A 324 -24.67 -12.65 -18.98
N ARG A 325 -25.56 -12.36 -19.94
CA ARG A 325 -26.02 -10.99 -20.24
C ARG A 325 -26.72 -10.37 -19.04
N ASP A 326 -27.59 -11.12 -18.37
CA ASP A 326 -28.32 -10.66 -17.18
C ASP A 326 -27.36 -10.32 -16.02
N ARG A 327 -26.34 -11.15 -15.79
CA ARG A 327 -25.32 -10.90 -14.77
C ARG A 327 -24.48 -9.66 -15.07
N ARG A 328 -24.09 -9.47 -16.34
CA ARG A 328 -23.37 -8.27 -16.77
C ARG A 328 -24.22 -7.02 -16.55
N LEU A 329 -25.49 -7.06 -16.96
CA LEU A 329 -26.41 -5.94 -16.81
C LEU A 329 -26.62 -5.59 -15.33
N ALA A 330 -26.81 -6.60 -14.47
CA ALA A 330 -26.90 -6.41 -13.03
C ALA A 330 -25.64 -5.77 -12.44
N ALA A 331 -24.44 -6.25 -12.81
CA ALA A 331 -23.18 -5.68 -12.33
C ALA A 331 -22.99 -4.21 -12.75
N VAL A 332 -23.26 -3.89 -14.02
CA VAL A 332 -23.18 -2.50 -14.53
C VAL A 332 -24.22 -1.60 -13.86
N THR A 333 -25.42 -2.12 -13.58
CA THR A 333 -26.48 -1.38 -12.89
C THR A 333 -26.11 -1.09 -11.44
N SER A 334 -25.57 -2.08 -10.71
CA SER A 334 -25.03 -1.87 -9.36
C SER A 334 -23.88 -0.87 -9.36
N PHE A 335 -23.00 -0.91 -10.37
CA PHE A 335 -21.91 0.05 -10.51
C PHE A 335 -22.43 1.48 -10.72
N GLN A 336 -23.44 1.65 -11.57
CA GLN A 336 -24.13 2.92 -11.76
C GLN A 336 -24.79 3.42 -10.46
N ALA A 337 -25.46 2.53 -9.72
CA ALA A 337 -26.08 2.88 -8.44
C ALA A 337 -25.05 3.32 -7.40
N ALA A 338 -23.91 2.62 -7.30
CA ALA A 338 -22.81 2.98 -6.40
C ALA A 338 -22.25 4.37 -6.73
N ILE A 339 -22.10 4.70 -8.01
CA ILE A 339 -21.64 6.03 -8.44
C ILE A 339 -22.66 7.11 -8.09
N ASN A 340 -23.95 6.84 -8.32
CA ASN A 340 -25.03 7.79 -7.99
C ASN A 340 -25.11 8.08 -6.49
N ARG A 341 -24.83 7.07 -5.65
CA ARG A 341 -24.76 7.19 -4.18
C ARG A 341 -23.43 7.79 -3.67
N GLN A 342 -22.51 8.15 -4.57
CA GLN A 342 -21.15 8.60 -4.23
C GLN A 342 -20.34 7.58 -3.40
N GLY A 343 -20.65 6.29 -3.52
CA GLY A 343 -19.98 5.19 -2.82
C GLY A 343 -18.67 4.79 -3.49
N THR A 344 -17.58 5.52 -3.24
CA THR A 344 -16.30 5.31 -3.95
C THR A 344 -15.70 3.93 -3.77
N ALA A 345 -15.71 3.35 -2.56
CA ALA A 345 -15.15 2.01 -2.31
C ALA A 345 -15.94 0.90 -3.04
N GLU A 346 -17.27 0.99 -3.02
CA GLU A 346 -18.16 0.06 -3.69
C GLU A 346 -18.01 0.15 -5.22
N ALA A 347 -17.99 1.38 -5.76
CA ALA A 347 -17.81 1.63 -7.18
C ALA A 347 -16.49 1.04 -7.69
N ARG A 348 -15.38 1.18 -6.94
CA ARG A 348 -14.08 0.57 -7.31
C ARG A 348 -14.14 -0.94 -7.40
N LYS A 349 -14.73 -1.57 -6.38
CA LYS A 349 -14.86 -3.03 -6.33
C LYS A 349 -15.65 -3.54 -7.53
N LEU A 350 -16.78 -2.90 -7.82
CA LEU A 350 -17.63 -3.24 -8.97
C LEU A 350 -16.92 -2.98 -10.30
N PHE A 351 -16.19 -1.86 -10.44
CA PHE A 351 -15.40 -1.54 -11.62
C PHE A 351 -14.36 -2.64 -11.91
N ALA A 352 -13.61 -3.07 -10.90
CA ALA A 352 -12.63 -4.14 -11.01
C ALA A 352 -13.29 -5.48 -11.41
N THR A 353 -14.38 -5.86 -10.73
CA THR A 353 -15.13 -7.08 -11.06
C THR A 353 -15.65 -7.06 -12.50
N ILE A 354 -16.19 -5.92 -12.96
CA ILE A 354 -16.71 -5.80 -14.32
C ILE A 354 -15.57 -5.93 -15.34
N CYS A 355 -14.45 -5.26 -15.11
CA CYS A 355 -13.31 -5.30 -16.00
C CYS A 355 -12.65 -6.69 -16.06
N GLU A 356 -12.64 -7.43 -14.94
CA GLU A 356 -12.12 -8.79 -14.88
C GLU A 356 -12.99 -9.78 -15.67
N HIS A 357 -14.31 -9.71 -15.52
CA HIS A 357 -15.23 -10.71 -16.09
C HIS A 357 -15.66 -10.40 -17.52
N TRP A 358 -15.81 -9.11 -17.86
CA TRP A 358 -16.35 -8.67 -19.15
C TRP A 358 -15.48 -7.62 -19.84
N GLY A 359 -14.33 -7.26 -19.28
CA GLY A 359 -13.45 -6.25 -19.87
C GLY A 359 -13.99 -4.81 -19.73
N THR A 360 -13.15 -3.85 -20.09
CA THR A 360 -13.51 -2.43 -19.94
C THR A 360 -14.70 -2.05 -20.83
N HIS A 361 -14.85 -2.69 -22.01
CA HIS A 361 -15.89 -2.39 -23.00
C HIS A 361 -17.31 -2.65 -22.47
N ALA A 362 -17.44 -3.37 -21.35
CA ALA A 362 -18.71 -3.58 -20.68
C ALA A 362 -19.32 -2.29 -20.13
N ILE A 363 -18.50 -1.28 -19.83
CA ILE A 363 -18.88 0.00 -19.25
C ILE A 363 -18.88 1.06 -20.35
N ASN A 364 -20.00 1.77 -20.52
CA ASN A 364 -20.10 2.85 -21.50
C ASN A 364 -19.28 4.09 -21.08
N SER A 365 -18.94 4.95 -22.04
CA SER A 365 -18.06 6.10 -21.80
C SER A 365 -18.67 7.14 -20.84
N LYS A 366 -20.00 7.30 -20.81
CA LYS A 366 -20.67 8.24 -19.88
C LYS A 366 -20.50 7.79 -18.43
N LEU A 367 -20.69 6.50 -18.17
CA LEU A 367 -20.53 5.89 -16.85
C LEU A 367 -19.06 5.85 -16.43
N MET A 368 -18.15 5.56 -17.37
CA MET A 368 -16.70 5.65 -17.13
C MET A 368 -16.26 7.07 -16.73
N ALA A 369 -16.80 8.10 -17.39
CA ALA A 369 -16.52 9.49 -17.06
C ALA A 369 -17.10 9.88 -15.68
N ALA A 370 -18.30 9.40 -15.35
CA ALA A 370 -18.90 9.60 -14.02
C ALA A 370 -18.05 8.95 -12.92
N TYR A 371 -17.51 7.76 -13.16
CA TYR A 371 -16.60 7.08 -12.26
C TYR A 371 -15.28 7.85 -12.06
N ALA A 372 -14.64 8.29 -13.15
CA ALA A 372 -13.44 9.13 -13.07
C ALA A 372 -13.69 10.43 -12.28
N LYS A 373 -14.87 11.04 -12.45
CA LYS A 373 -15.30 12.23 -11.69
C LYS A 373 -15.48 11.92 -10.20
N LEU A 374 -16.08 10.78 -9.85
CA LEU A 374 -16.25 10.32 -8.46
C LEU A 374 -14.90 10.11 -7.76
N LEU A 375 -13.96 9.46 -8.44
CA LEU A 375 -12.59 9.28 -7.93
C LEU A 375 -11.91 10.63 -7.69
N GLY A 376 -12.04 11.56 -8.64
CA GLY A 376 -11.53 12.92 -8.49
C GLY A 376 -12.16 13.69 -7.32
N LYS A 377 -13.47 13.57 -7.08
CA LYS A 377 -14.14 14.17 -5.91
C LYS A 377 -13.63 13.59 -4.60
N SER A 378 -13.26 12.32 -4.60
CA SER A 378 -12.73 11.61 -3.43
C SER A 378 -11.22 11.80 -3.23
N LYS A 379 -10.58 12.72 -4.00
CA LYS A 379 -9.13 12.97 -4.01
C LYS A 379 -8.27 11.76 -4.42
N ARG A 380 -8.85 10.80 -5.16
CA ARG A 380 -8.17 9.57 -5.61
C ARG A 380 -7.70 9.74 -7.05
N TYR A 381 -6.80 10.70 -7.23
CA TYR A 381 -6.40 11.21 -8.54
C TYR A 381 -5.62 10.18 -9.36
N LEU A 382 -4.68 9.44 -8.74
CA LEU A 382 -3.89 8.41 -9.43
C LEU A 382 -4.78 7.28 -9.95
N GLU A 383 -5.75 6.83 -9.15
CA GLU A 383 -6.71 5.82 -9.60
C GLU A 383 -7.67 6.31 -10.69
N SER A 384 -7.88 7.62 -10.82
CA SER A 384 -8.66 8.17 -11.92
C SER A 384 -7.93 8.07 -13.26
N LEU A 385 -6.61 7.84 -13.28
CA LEU A 385 -5.85 7.69 -14.53
C LEU A 385 -6.33 6.52 -15.39
N VAL A 386 -6.67 5.39 -14.78
CA VAL A 386 -7.12 4.19 -15.52
C VAL A 386 -8.41 4.47 -16.31
N PRO A 387 -9.53 4.90 -15.68
CA PRO A 387 -10.74 5.22 -16.42
C PRO A 387 -10.56 6.40 -17.39
N LEU A 388 -9.71 7.39 -17.08
CA LEU A 388 -9.39 8.49 -17.99
C LEU A 388 -8.66 8.01 -19.24
N LYS A 389 -7.62 7.17 -19.11
CA LYS A 389 -6.88 6.59 -20.25
C LYS A 389 -7.79 5.73 -21.13
N ILE A 390 -8.73 5.00 -20.53
CA ILE A 390 -9.75 4.23 -21.28
C ILE A 390 -10.68 5.16 -22.08
N LEU A 391 -11.02 6.34 -21.56
CA LEU A 391 -11.82 7.32 -22.30
C LEU A 391 -11.06 7.89 -23.50
N VAL A 392 -9.77 8.16 -23.32
CA VAL A 392 -8.88 8.64 -24.39
C VAL A 392 -8.71 7.58 -25.48
N SER A 393 -8.41 6.33 -25.11
CA SER A 393 -8.21 5.24 -26.08
C SER A 393 -9.46 4.94 -26.91
N ARG A 394 -10.65 5.21 -26.36
CA ARG A 394 -11.93 5.07 -27.07
C ARG A 394 -12.34 6.29 -27.89
N ARG A 395 -11.56 7.36 -27.89
CA ARG A 395 -11.93 8.66 -28.47
C ARG A 395 -13.33 9.09 -28.03
N ALA A 396 -13.64 8.93 -26.75
CA ALA A 396 -14.93 9.33 -26.20
C ALA A 396 -15.14 10.84 -26.32
N LYS A 397 -16.38 11.33 -26.28
CA LYS A 397 -16.68 12.77 -26.36
C LYS A 397 -15.93 13.64 -25.34
N CYS A 398 -15.57 13.07 -24.19
CA CYS A 398 -14.79 13.73 -23.14
C CYS A 398 -13.28 13.41 -23.17
N ALA A 399 -12.76 12.84 -24.27
CA ALA A 399 -11.35 12.43 -24.38
C ALA A 399 -10.39 13.62 -24.20
N ASN A 400 -10.64 14.77 -24.82
CA ASN A 400 -9.80 15.96 -24.67
C ASN A 400 -9.74 16.46 -23.21
N GLN A 401 -10.89 16.46 -22.52
CA GLN A 401 -10.95 16.78 -21.09
C GLN A 401 -10.22 15.72 -20.24
N ALA A 402 -10.26 14.45 -20.65
CA ALA A 402 -9.52 13.39 -19.99
C ALA A 402 -8.01 13.55 -20.17
N CYS A 403 -7.53 13.91 -21.37
CA CYS A 403 -6.13 14.24 -21.65
C CYS A 403 -5.63 15.38 -20.77
N LEU A 404 -6.38 16.50 -20.68
CA LEU A 404 -6.05 17.61 -19.78
C LEU A 404 -5.92 17.16 -18.32
N ARG A 405 -6.85 16.31 -17.88
CA ARG A 405 -6.87 15.84 -16.49
C ARG A 405 -5.72 14.88 -16.20
N ILE A 406 -5.39 13.98 -17.13
CA ILE A 406 -4.24 13.09 -17.06
C ILE A 406 -2.95 13.92 -16.97
N ALA A 407 -2.77 14.90 -17.87
CA ALA A 407 -1.60 15.77 -17.89
C ALA A 407 -1.43 16.54 -16.58
N ARG A 408 -2.51 17.07 -15.99
CA ARG A 408 -2.45 17.72 -14.67
C ARG A 408 -2.02 16.76 -13.57
N ILE A 409 -2.56 15.54 -13.56
CA ILE A 409 -2.22 14.53 -12.56
C ILE A 409 -0.74 14.15 -12.67
N GLN A 410 -0.26 13.89 -13.88
CA GLN A 410 1.15 13.55 -14.13
C GLN A 410 2.09 14.68 -13.72
N PHE A 411 1.77 15.91 -14.10
CA PHE A 411 2.60 17.06 -13.77
C PHE A 411 2.58 17.40 -12.27
N GLN A 412 1.40 17.49 -11.66
CA GLN A 412 1.26 17.98 -10.28
C GLN A 412 1.48 16.92 -9.21
N LEU A 413 1.13 15.66 -9.48
CA LEU A 413 1.20 14.58 -8.48
C LEU A 413 2.34 13.60 -8.73
N GLN A 414 2.67 13.33 -10.00
CA GLN A 414 3.77 12.40 -10.32
C GLN A 414 5.08 13.13 -10.62
N ASN A 415 5.06 14.45 -10.75
CA ASN A 415 6.20 15.26 -11.19
C ASN A 415 6.82 14.75 -12.52
N ASP A 416 5.99 14.12 -13.37
CA ASP A 416 6.40 13.52 -14.63
C ASP A 416 5.98 14.43 -15.80
N ARG A 417 6.95 15.24 -16.25
CA ARG A 417 6.75 16.28 -17.27
C ARG A 417 6.59 15.70 -18.67
N ASP A 418 7.39 14.70 -19.00
CA ASP A 418 7.42 14.09 -20.32
C ASP A 418 6.10 13.37 -20.59
N SER A 419 5.60 12.61 -19.61
CA SER A 419 4.29 11.99 -19.71
C SER A 419 3.15 13.00 -19.73
N ALA A 420 3.27 14.12 -18.99
CA ALA A 420 2.27 15.19 -19.01
C ALA A 420 2.21 15.88 -20.38
N ALA A 421 3.37 16.18 -20.99
CA ALA A 421 3.47 16.75 -22.33
C ALA A 421 2.91 15.78 -23.39
N ALA A 422 3.26 14.49 -23.31
CA ALA A 422 2.74 13.45 -24.19
C ALA A 422 1.22 13.24 -24.05
N SER A 423 0.65 13.51 -22.87
CA SER A 423 -0.81 13.47 -22.68
C SER A 423 -1.50 14.71 -23.24
N LEU A 424 -0.85 15.88 -23.19
CA LEU A 424 -1.36 17.10 -23.82
C LEU A 424 -1.36 17.02 -25.35
N SER A 425 -0.35 16.38 -25.96
CA SER A 425 -0.26 16.21 -27.42
C SER A 425 -1.31 15.26 -27.99
N GLN A 426 -2.02 14.50 -27.15
CA GLN A 426 -3.13 13.63 -27.54
C GLN A 426 -4.48 14.37 -27.64
N ILE A 427 -4.53 15.68 -27.36
CA ILE A 427 -5.73 16.49 -27.54
C ILE A 427 -5.96 16.72 -29.04
N CYS A 428 -7.14 16.33 -29.54
CA CYS A 428 -7.50 16.49 -30.95
C CYS A 428 -8.48 17.66 -31.14
N GLU A 429 -8.29 18.46 -32.18
CA GLU A 429 -9.25 19.49 -32.60
C GLU A 429 -10.53 18.84 -33.21
N PRO A 430 -11.71 19.48 -33.11
CA PRO A 430 -11.96 20.78 -32.48
C PRO A 430 -12.08 20.71 -30.94
N ILE A 431 -11.47 21.67 -30.25
CA ILE A 431 -11.70 21.91 -28.81
C ILE A 431 -12.46 23.22 -28.58
N ASP A 432 -13.22 23.29 -27.50
CA ASP A 432 -13.84 24.53 -27.05
C ASP A 432 -12.78 25.50 -26.49
N GLU A 433 -13.09 26.79 -26.50
CA GLU A 433 -12.16 27.85 -26.09
C GLU A 433 -11.69 27.69 -24.63
N SER A 434 -12.54 27.15 -23.75
CA SER A 434 -12.16 26.92 -22.35
C SER A 434 -11.14 25.79 -22.20
N THR A 435 -11.29 24.72 -22.99
CA THR A 435 -10.35 23.59 -23.06
C THR A 435 -9.02 24.06 -23.67
N ARG A 436 -9.05 24.91 -24.70
CA ARG A 436 -7.85 25.50 -25.32
C ARG A 436 -7.06 26.34 -24.32
N LEU A 437 -7.72 27.26 -23.63
CA LEU A 437 -7.08 28.11 -22.62
C LEU A 437 -6.47 27.29 -21.48
N GLN A 438 -7.15 26.23 -21.03
CA GLN A 438 -6.62 25.30 -20.03
C GLN A 438 -5.41 24.49 -20.52
N GLN A 439 -5.38 24.12 -21.80
CA GLN A 439 -4.26 23.43 -22.43
C GLN A 439 -3.04 24.33 -22.49
N GLU A 440 -3.20 25.56 -22.97
CA GLU A 440 -2.13 26.55 -23.09
C GLU A 440 -1.52 26.92 -21.74
N GLN A 441 -2.37 27.16 -20.72
CA GLN A 441 -1.91 27.43 -19.36
C GLN A 441 -1.09 26.27 -18.79
N LEU A 442 -1.56 25.02 -18.95
CA LEU A 442 -0.83 23.86 -18.44
C LEU A 442 0.47 23.62 -19.22
N ALA A 443 0.46 23.82 -20.54
CA ALA A 443 1.66 23.73 -21.36
C ALA A 443 2.69 24.81 -21.00
N ALA A 444 2.25 26.03 -20.69
CA ALA A 444 3.12 27.09 -20.18
C ALA A 444 3.75 26.69 -18.83
N LEU A 445 2.95 26.19 -17.88
CA LEU A 445 3.45 25.74 -16.57
C LEU A 445 4.48 24.60 -16.66
N ILE A 446 4.25 23.64 -17.55
CA ILE A 446 5.20 22.54 -17.80
C ILE A 446 6.52 23.08 -18.34
N ARG A 447 6.48 24.10 -19.22
CA ARG A 447 7.67 24.74 -19.80
C ARG A 447 8.44 25.62 -18.82
N THR A 448 7.77 26.43 -18.00
CA THR A 448 8.42 27.40 -17.10
C THR A 448 9.09 26.77 -15.87
N SER A 449 8.74 25.54 -15.51
CA SER A 449 9.34 24.81 -14.38
C SER A 449 10.77 24.29 -14.66
N THR A 450 11.38 24.67 -15.79
CA THR A 450 12.70 24.23 -16.26
C THR A 450 13.89 24.95 -15.61
N THR A 451 13.69 26.03 -14.85
CA THR A 451 14.79 26.94 -14.45
C THR A 451 15.39 26.71 -13.05
N ASN A 452 15.19 25.56 -12.40
CA ASN A 452 15.81 25.27 -11.09
C ASN A 452 16.64 23.97 -11.09
N THR A 453 17.42 23.74 -12.14
CA THR A 453 18.49 22.74 -12.14
C THR A 453 19.73 23.30 -11.44
N LYS A 454 20.07 22.68 -10.31
CA LYS A 454 21.40 22.50 -9.68
C LYS A 454 22.51 23.54 -10.01
N PRO A 455 23.16 24.17 -8.99
CA PRO A 455 24.44 24.82 -9.24
C PRO A 455 25.47 23.76 -9.64
N THR A 456 25.97 23.89 -10.86
CA THR A 456 27.21 23.27 -11.32
C THR A 456 28.34 23.75 -10.41
N VAL A 457 28.92 22.83 -9.63
CA VAL A 457 30.20 23.07 -8.98
C VAL A 457 31.25 23.07 -10.07
N ALA A 458 31.71 24.27 -10.43
CA ALA A 458 32.97 24.48 -11.10
C ALA A 458 34.06 24.65 -10.02
N THR A 459 35.20 24.00 -10.30
CA THR A 459 36.49 23.96 -9.57
C THR A 459 36.51 23.31 -8.21
#